data_AF-A0A550GQ99-F1
#
_entry.id   AF-A0A550GQ99-F1
#
_cell.length_a   1.000
_cell.length_b   1.000
_cell.length_c   1.000
_cell.angle_alpha   90.00
_cell.angle_beta   90.00
_cell.angle_gamma   90.00
#
_symmetry.space_group_name_H-M   'P 1'
#
loop_
_entity.id
_entity.type
_entity.pdbx_description
1 polymer ?
#
loop_
_entity_poly.entity_id
_entity_poly.type
_entity_poly.pdbx_seq_one_letter_code
_entity_poly.pdbx_strand_id
1 'polypeptide(L)'
;MSLAVEGFFENKRQPVEAKVGELTPQSRAVNVTAKVVSKSEIRDIPMGRDGSAHKVCDALVGDETGSVYLTLWDDNIEKVNEDDTVRIENGYVTLFKGNMRLNIGKYGKMATAEEPFEGEVNTENNVSSKTYDQPRRPFRRGGGGYGGRRGGYGDRDRRGGGGYRPRY
;
A
#
# COMPACT_ATOMS: atom_id res chain seq x y z
N MET A 1 11.97 -28.20 32.89
CA MET A 1 11.45 -26.84 32.72
C MET A 1 11.85 -26.32 31.35
N SER A 2 10.85 -25.91 30.56
CA SER A 2 10.86 -24.85 29.53
C SER A 2 12.03 -24.81 28.52
N LEU A 3 11.88 -25.34 27.31
CA LEU A 3 11.24 -24.75 26.10
C LEU A 3 12.20 -23.89 25.26
N ALA A 4 12.45 -24.45 24.06
CA ALA A 4 12.95 -23.91 22.79
C ALA A 4 13.19 -22.40 22.64
N VAL A 5 14.33 -22.08 22.02
CA VAL A 5 14.50 -20.87 21.19
C VAL A 5 14.79 -21.34 19.76
N GLU A 6 13.79 -21.93 19.12
CA GLU A 6 13.88 -22.27 17.69
C GLU A 6 13.54 -21.03 16.84
N GLY A 7 14.55 -20.55 16.11
CA GLY A 7 14.38 -20.00 14.77
C GLY A 7 13.52 -18.74 14.61
N PHE A 8 14.07 -17.57 14.94
CA PHE A 8 13.74 -16.35 14.20
C PHE A 8 14.44 -16.39 12.83
N PHE A 9 14.01 -17.30 11.95
CA PHE A 9 14.36 -17.19 10.54
C PHE A 9 13.55 -16.02 9.97
N GLU A 10 14.24 -14.89 9.79
CA GLU A 10 13.78 -13.79 8.97
C GLU A 10 13.46 -14.37 7.58
N ASN A 11 12.19 -14.65 7.29
CA ASN A 11 11.75 -15.25 6.03
C ASN A 11 11.87 -14.19 4.91
N LYS A 12 13.12 -13.84 4.57
CA LYS A 12 13.46 -12.97 3.44
C LYS A 12 13.18 -13.78 2.18
N ARG A 13 12.01 -13.54 1.59
CA ARG A 13 11.71 -14.00 0.23
C ARG A 13 12.79 -13.45 -0.70
N GLN A 14 13.54 -14.34 -1.34
CA GLN A 14 14.51 -13.93 -2.35
C GLN A 14 13.75 -13.30 -3.51
N PRO A 15 14.25 -12.17 -4.07
CA PRO A 15 13.65 -11.59 -5.26
C PRO A 15 13.63 -12.61 -6.41
N VAL A 16 12.52 -12.67 -7.13
CA VAL A 16 12.34 -13.54 -8.31
C VAL A 16 12.09 -12.70 -9.54
N GLU A 17 12.65 -13.12 -10.68
CA GLU A 17 12.30 -12.53 -11.98
C GLU A 17 10.83 -12.82 -12.29
N ALA A 18 10.12 -11.80 -12.78
CA ALA A 18 8.73 -11.91 -13.17
C ALA A 18 8.46 -11.11 -14.45
N LYS A 19 7.61 -11.67 -15.30
CA LYS A 19 7.02 -10.97 -16.44
C LYS A 19 5.82 -10.14 -16.02
N VAL A 20 5.58 -9.01 -16.69
CA VAL A 20 4.54 -8.05 -16.27
C VAL A 20 3.14 -8.67 -16.30
N GLY A 21 2.83 -9.44 -17.33
CA GLY A 21 1.54 -10.10 -17.51
C GLY A 21 1.22 -11.18 -16.46
N GLU A 22 2.24 -11.69 -15.76
CA GLU A 22 2.12 -12.74 -14.74
C GLU A 22 1.97 -12.18 -13.32
N LEU A 23 2.08 -10.85 -13.16
CA LEU A 23 1.92 -10.22 -11.87
C LEU A 23 0.51 -10.48 -11.30
N THR A 24 0.46 -10.73 -10.00
CA THR A 24 -0.78 -10.95 -9.25
C THR A 24 -0.85 -10.00 -8.06
N PRO A 25 -2.02 -9.82 -7.42
CA PRO A 25 -2.12 -9.05 -6.19
C PRO A 25 -1.26 -9.58 -5.02
N GLN A 26 -0.76 -10.83 -5.12
CA GLN A 26 0.09 -11.45 -4.10
C GLN A 26 1.59 -11.30 -4.39
N SER A 27 1.96 -10.86 -5.59
CA SER A 27 3.35 -10.70 -6.04
C SER A 27 4.12 -9.75 -5.13
N ARG A 28 5.24 -10.25 -4.60
CA ARG A 28 6.16 -9.55 -3.68
C ARG A 28 7.57 -10.03 -3.98
N ALA A 29 8.55 -9.16 -3.75
CA ALA A 29 9.94 -9.44 -4.06
C ALA A 29 10.08 -9.89 -5.53
N VAL A 30 9.52 -9.10 -6.44
CA VAL A 30 9.65 -9.34 -7.88
C VAL A 30 10.65 -8.39 -8.48
N ASN A 31 11.47 -8.91 -9.37
CA ASN A 31 12.28 -8.12 -10.26
C ASN A 31 11.61 -8.08 -11.63
N VAL A 32 11.48 -6.89 -12.20
CA VAL A 32 10.76 -6.66 -13.46
C VAL A 32 11.60 -5.74 -14.32
N THR A 33 11.78 -6.09 -15.58
CA THR A 33 12.31 -5.19 -16.61
C THR A 33 11.15 -4.82 -17.53
N ALA A 34 10.89 -3.52 -17.69
CA ALA A 34 9.75 -3.05 -18.46
C ALA A 34 10.06 -1.72 -19.14
N LYS A 35 9.46 -1.48 -20.31
CA LYS A 35 9.49 -0.19 -20.99
C LYS A 35 8.42 0.74 -20.42
N VAL A 36 8.76 2.01 -20.20
CA VAL A 36 7.82 3.07 -19.84
C VAL A 36 7.05 3.50 -21.09
N VAL A 37 5.73 3.32 -21.06
CA VAL A 37 4.83 3.66 -22.16
C VAL A 37 4.31 5.08 -22.01
N SER A 38 3.92 5.48 -20.81
CA SER A 38 3.40 6.82 -20.54
C SER A 38 3.44 7.19 -19.08
N LYS A 39 3.35 8.50 -18.77
CA LYS A 39 3.26 9.01 -17.40
C LYS A 39 2.00 9.86 -17.19
N SER A 40 1.35 9.68 -16.04
CA SER A 40 0.23 10.54 -15.63
C SER A 40 0.72 11.93 -15.20
N GLU A 41 -0.21 12.87 -15.05
CA GLU A 41 0.06 14.11 -14.34
C GLU A 41 0.58 13.84 -12.93
N ILE A 42 1.51 14.69 -12.48
CA ILE A 42 2.04 14.67 -11.12
C ILE A 42 0.99 15.23 -10.18
N ARG A 43 0.72 14.50 -9.10
CA ARG A 43 -0.20 14.92 -8.03
C ARG A 43 0.59 15.22 -6.77
N ASP A 44 0.30 16.35 -6.15
CA ASP A 44 0.82 16.70 -4.83
C ASP A 44 0.01 15.99 -3.73
N ILE A 45 0.72 15.45 -2.75
CA ILE A 45 0.20 14.88 -1.51
C ILE A 45 0.69 15.79 -0.38
N PRO A 46 -0.09 16.81 0.04
CA PRO A 46 0.39 17.83 0.97
C PRO A 46 0.73 17.31 2.37
N MET A 47 0.12 16.18 2.76
CA MET A 47 0.32 15.55 4.06
C MET A 47 0.38 14.04 3.88
N GLY A 48 1.61 13.54 3.74
CA GLY A 48 1.96 12.13 3.73
C GLY A 48 1.75 11.47 5.09
N ARG A 49 1.97 10.16 5.14
CA ARG A 49 1.85 9.39 6.39
C ARG A 49 2.93 9.72 7.42
N ASP A 50 4.05 10.24 6.95
CA ASP A 50 5.17 10.73 7.73
C ASP A 50 5.01 12.22 8.13
N GLY A 51 3.94 12.87 7.66
CA GLY A 51 3.69 14.31 7.89
C GLY A 51 4.34 15.24 6.86
N SER A 52 5.09 14.71 5.89
CA SER A 52 5.77 15.50 4.86
C SER A 52 4.91 15.64 3.61
N ALA A 53 5.18 16.66 2.78
CA ALA A 53 4.61 16.75 1.45
C ALA A 53 5.35 15.80 0.49
N HIS A 54 4.60 15.12 -0.38
CA HIS A 54 5.15 14.23 -1.40
C HIS A 54 4.53 14.49 -2.76
N LYS A 55 5.19 14.01 -3.82
CA LYS A 55 4.66 13.97 -5.18
C LYS A 55 4.46 12.53 -5.61
N VAL A 56 3.39 12.29 -6.38
CA VAL A 56 3.10 10.97 -6.93
C VAL A 56 2.63 11.04 -8.38
N CYS A 57 3.10 10.11 -9.19
CA CYS A 57 2.68 9.90 -10.58
C CYS A 57 2.52 8.40 -10.82
N ASP A 58 1.54 8.00 -11.65
CA ASP A 58 1.46 6.63 -12.15
C ASP A 58 2.08 6.59 -13.56
N ALA A 59 3.04 5.69 -13.77
CA ALA A 59 3.60 5.39 -15.08
C ALA A 59 3.02 4.06 -15.59
N LEU A 60 2.54 4.03 -16.83
CA LEU A 60 2.24 2.76 -17.48
C LEU A 60 3.55 2.15 -17.95
N VAL A 61 3.90 0.97 -17.42
CA VAL A 61 5.10 0.22 -17.83
C VAL A 61 4.70 -1.16 -18.32
N GLY A 62 5.45 -1.75 -19.23
CA GLY A 62 5.15 -3.11 -19.68
C GLY A 62 6.26 -3.79 -20.46
N ASP A 63 6.01 -5.06 -20.74
CA ASP A 63 6.85 -5.94 -21.58
C ASP A 63 5.94 -6.64 -22.61
N GLU A 64 6.46 -7.65 -23.30
CA GLU A 64 5.71 -8.39 -24.32
C GLU A 64 4.50 -9.18 -23.75
N THR A 65 4.49 -9.40 -22.43
CA THR A 65 3.46 -10.21 -21.76
C THR A 65 2.32 -9.39 -21.18
N GLY A 66 2.53 -8.09 -20.92
CA GLY A 66 1.48 -7.21 -20.43
C GLY A 66 1.98 -5.83 -19.98
N SER A 67 1.07 -5.04 -19.44
CA SER A 67 1.37 -3.73 -18.87
C SER A 67 0.77 -3.57 -17.47
N VAL A 68 1.38 -2.72 -16.65
CA VAL A 68 0.98 -2.43 -15.27
C VAL A 68 1.26 -0.97 -14.95
N TYR A 69 0.43 -0.36 -14.12
CA TYR A 69 0.75 0.94 -13.54
C TYR A 69 1.77 0.79 -12.40
N LEU A 70 2.92 1.44 -12.59
CA LEU A 70 3.96 1.66 -11.60
C LEU A 70 3.71 3.00 -10.89
N THR A 71 3.61 2.98 -9.56
CA THR A 71 3.48 4.23 -8.78
C THR A 71 4.86 4.78 -8.44
N LEU A 72 5.17 5.97 -8.98
CA LEU A 72 6.40 6.70 -8.78
C LEU A 72 6.20 7.80 -7.73
N TRP A 73 7.10 7.86 -6.74
CA TRP A 73 7.09 8.84 -5.67
C TRP A 73 8.33 9.74 -5.75
N ASP A 74 8.13 11.03 -5.49
CA ASP A 74 9.18 12.04 -5.32
C ASP A 74 10.26 11.96 -6.41
N ASP A 75 11.53 11.84 -6.04
CA ASP A 75 12.68 11.81 -6.96
C ASP A 75 12.60 10.71 -8.03
N ASN A 76 11.86 9.62 -7.78
CA ASN A 76 11.71 8.57 -8.79
C ASN A 76 10.87 9.03 -9.99
N ILE A 77 10.09 10.09 -9.85
CA ILE A 77 9.32 10.68 -10.96
C ILE A 77 10.27 11.26 -12.01
N GLU A 78 11.38 11.88 -11.61
CA GLU A 78 12.30 12.57 -12.52
C GLU A 78 13.36 11.64 -13.13
N LYS A 79 13.60 10.47 -12.51
CA LYS A 79 14.60 9.49 -12.96
C LYS A 79 14.20 8.69 -14.20
N VAL A 80 12.95 8.77 -14.63
CA VAL A 80 12.40 7.96 -15.72
C VAL A 80 11.54 8.81 -16.64
N ASN A 81 11.70 8.60 -17.93
CA ASN A 81 10.93 9.24 -18.99
C ASN A 81 10.15 8.19 -19.79
N GLU A 82 9.23 8.67 -20.63
CA GLU A 82 8.60 7.81 -21.62
C GLU A 82 9.67 7.23 -22.55
N ASP A 83 9.42 6.02 -23.05
CA ASP A 83 10.33 5.19 -23.83
C ASP A 83 11.57 4.62 -23.10
N ASP A 84 11.87 5.07 -21.88
CA ASP A 84 12.94 4.45 -21.08
C ASP A 84 12.62 2.99 -20.76
N THR A 85 13.66 2.16 -20.72
CA THR A 85 13.57 0.82 -20.14
C THR A 85 14.01 0.88 -18.69
N VAL A 86 13.16 0.40 -17.79
CA VAL A 86 13.41 0.44 -16.35
C VAL A 86 13.53 -0.96 -15.79
N ARG A 87 14.52 -1.12 -14.91
CA ARG A 87 14.73 -2.30 -14.09
C ARG A 87 14.26 -2.01 -12.68
N ILE A 88 13.22 -2.71 -12.25
CA ILE A 88 12.68 -2.64 -10.89
C ILE A 88 13.17 -3.88 -10.15
N GLU A 89 13.81 -3.66 -9.01
CA GLU A 89 14.28 -4.74 -8.14
C GLU A 89 13.49 -4.76 -6.84
N ASN A 90 13.11 -5.96 -6.41
CA ASN A 90 12.36 -6.18 -5.17
C ASN A 90 11.09 -5.31 -5.07
N GLY A 91 10.37 -5.22 -6.19
CA GLY A 91 9.06 -4.61 -6.29
C GLY A 91 7.96 -5.44 -5.63
N TYR A 92 6.81 -4.83 -5.46
CA TYR A 92 5.62 -5.51 -4.92
C TYR A 92 4.34 -4.93 -5.49
N VAL A 93 3.31 -5.77 -5.57
CA VAL A 93 1.98 -5.36 -6.03
C VAL A 93 1.10 -4.99 -4.83
N THR A 94 0.34 -3.91 -4.98
CA THR A 94 -0.76 -3.54 -4.09
C THR A 94 -2.03 -3.31 -4.89
N LEU A 95 -3.16 -3.19 -4.19
CA LEU A 95 -4.43 -2.81 -4.80
C LEU A 95 -4.80 -1.38 -4.41
N PHE A 96 -4.85 -0.48 -5.38
CA PHE A 96 -5.37 0.87 -5.22
C PHE A 96 -6.77 0.94 -5.81
N LYS A 97 -7.78 1.18 -4.96
CA LYS A 97 -9.21 1.17 -5.35
C LYS A 97 -9.62 -0.09 -6.13
N GLY A 98 -9.13 -1.26 -5.69
CA GLY A 98 -9.41 -2.56 -6.33
C GLY A 98 -8.52 -2.91 -7.54
N ASN A 99 -7.68 -1.99 -8.01
CA ASN A 99 -6.83 -2.17 -9.19
C ASN A 99 -5.37 -2.39 -8.81
N MET A 100 -4.64 -3.23 -9.55
CA MET A 100 -3.23 -3.50 -9.26
C MET A 100 -2.34 -2.28 -9.48
N ARG A 101 -1.34 -2.12 -8.61
CA ARG A 101 -0.23 -1.17 -8.74
C ARG A 101 1.08 -1.85 -8.40
N LEU A 102 2.06 -1.76 -9.29
CA LEU A 102 3.44 -2.10 -8.98
C LEU A 102 4.07 -0.94 -8.18
N ASN A 103 4.82 -1.28 -7.14
CA ASN A 103 5.43 -0.31 -6.23
C ASN A 103 6.87 -0.70 -5.92
N ILE A 104 7.70 0.29 -5.63
CA ILE A 104 9.07 0.13 -5.14
C ILE A 104 9.03 0.30 -3.63
N GLY A 105 9.46 -0.72 -2.88
CA GLY A 105 9.44 -0.71 -1.42
C GLY A 105 10.70 -0.10 -0.81
N LYS A 106 10.75 -0.04 0.53
CA LYS A 106 11.94 0.40 1.30
C LYS A 106 13.24 -0.32 0.89
N TYR A 107 13.14 -1.58 0.48
CA TYR A 107 14.26 -2.43 0.06
C TYR A 107 14.30 -2.65 -1.45
N GLY A 108 13.43 -1.96 -2.19
CA GLY A 108 13.38 -2.00 -3.65
C GLY A 108 14.22 -0.89 -4.26
N LYS A 109 14.59 -1.09 -5.52
CA LYS A 109 15.34 -0.11 -6.32
C LYS A 109 14.75 -0.03 -7.71
N MET A 110 15.02 1.08 -8.38
CA MET A 110 14.73 1.25 -9.79
C MET A 110 15.92 1.94 -10.45
N ALA A 111 16.30 1.43 -11.62
CA ALA A 111 17.32 2.03 -12.47
C ALA A 111 16.83 1.99 -13.92
N THR A 112 17.25 2.95 -14.74
CA THR A 112 17.15 2.82 -16.19
C THR A 112 18.15 1.78 -16.68
N ALA A 113 17.75 0.94 -17.62
CA ALA A 113 18.62 -0.04 -18.26
C ALA A 113 19.46 0.63 -19.34
N GLU A 114 20.71 0.21 -19.48
CA GLU A 114 21.60 0.67 -20.56
C GLU A 114 21.13 0.11 -21.91
N GLU A 115 20.65 -1.14 -21.92
CA GLU A 115 20.07 -1.78 -23.09
C GLU A 115 18.56 -1.52 -23.14
N PRO A 116 18.05 -0.85 -24.18
CA PRO A 116 16.63 -0.61 -24.33
C PRO A 116 15.88 -1.90 -24.64
N PHE A 117 14.64 -2.00 -24.17
CA PHE A 117 13.70 -3.05 -24.55
C PHE A 117 13.29 -2.86 -26.02
N GLU A 118 13.65 -3.81 -26.87
CA GLU A 118 13.42 -3.76 -28.33
C GLU A 118 12.04 -4.29 -28.76
N GLY A 119 11.24 -4.81 -27.82
CA GLY A 119 9.93 -5.41 -28.11
C GLY A 119 8.77 -4.41 -28.15
N GLU A 120 7.62 -4.88 -28.62
CA GLU A 120 6.35 -4.17 -28.46
C GLU A 120 5.76 -4.48 -27.07
N VAL A 121 5.33 -3.43 -26.37
CA VAL A 121 4.66 -3.58 -25.07
C VAL A 121 3.22 -4.02 -25.29
N ASN A 122 2.81 -5.12 -24.65
CA ASN A 122 1.43 -5.58 -24.69
C ASN A 122 0.54 -4.72 -23.78
N THR A 123 0.06 -3.60 -24.33
CA THR A 123 -0.85 -2.69 -23.63
C THR A 123 -2.28 -3.21 -23.53
N GLU A 124 -2.66 -4.18 -24.37
CA GLU A 124 -3.97 -4.84 -24.32
C GLU A 124 -4.13 -5.67 -23.03
N ASN A 125 -3.08 -6.37 -22.59
CA ASN A 125 -3.05 -7.06 -21.29
C ASN A 125 -2.57 -6.13 -20.17
N ASN A 126 -3.33 -5.06 -19.91
CA ASN A 126 -3.10 -4.21 -18.74
C ASN A 126 -3.60 -4.90 -17.46
N VAL A 127 -2.69 -5.47 -16.67
CA VAL A 127 -3.03 -6.18 -15.43
C VAL A 127 -3.55 -5.25 -14.34
N SER A 128 -3.28 -3.94 -14.43
CA SER A 128 -3.88 -2.95 -13.54
C SER A 128 -5.35 -2.67 -13.80
N SER A 129 -5.88 -3.00 -14.98
CA SER A 129 -7.31 -2.85 -15.29
C SER A 129 -8.17 -3.96 -14.69
N LYS A 130 -7.56 -5.04 -14.19
CA LYS A 130 -8.26 -6.13 -13.50
C LYS A 130 -8.73 -5.63 -12.14
N THR A 131 -10.04 -5.68 -11.90
CA THR A 131 -10.64 -5.33 -10.60
C THR A 131 -10.65 -6.55 -9.69
N TYR A 132 -10.16 -6.39 -8.47
CA TYR A 132 -10.15 -7.41 -7.43
C TYR A 132 -11.00 -6.97 -6.24
N ASP A 133 -11.84 -7.86 -5.74
CA ASP A 133 -12.62 -7.62 -4.53
C ASP A 133 -11.67 -7.46 -3.34
N GLN A 134 -11.70 -6.28 -2.73
CA GLN A 134 -11.07 -6.08 -1.43
C GLN A 134 -12.09 -6.51 -0.37
N PRO A 135 -11.86 -7.61 0.38
CA PRO A 135 -12.72 -7.92 1.52
C PRO A 135 -12.67 -6.71 2.45
N ARG A 136 -13.79 -5.99 2.55
CA ARG A 136 -13.95 -4.92 3.54
C ARG A 136 -13.67 -5.58 4.87
N ARG A 137 -12.54 -5.22 5.51
CA ARG A 137 -12.27 -5.63 6.90
C ARG A 137 -13.55 -5.29 7.67
N PRO A 138 -14.25 -6.28 8.24
CA PRO A 138 -15.46 -5.99 8.99
C PRO A 138 -15.08 -4.91 9.99
N PHE A 139 -15.80 -3.79 9.97
CA PHE A 139 -15.72 -2.83 11.05
C PHE A 139 -15.82 -3.66 12.32
N ARG A 140 -14.80 -3.60 13.19
CA ARG A 140 -14.92 -4.16 14.53
C ARG A 140 -16.01 -3.35 15.22
N ARG A 141 -17.26 -3.74 14.99
CA ARG A 141 -18.40 -3.41 15.79
C ARG A 141 -18.07 -4.00 17.14
N GLY A 142 -17.58 -3.16 18.04
CA GLY A 142 -17.34 -3.51 19.42
C GLY A 142 -18.59 -4.19 19.95
N GLY A 143 -18.48 -5.49 20.16
CA GLY A 143 -19.51 -6.35 20.69
C GLY A 143 -18.99 -7.03 21.94
N GLY A 144 -19.46 -6.55 23.09
CA GLY A 144 -19.75 -7.39 24.26
C GLY A 144 -18.59 -7.87 25.11
N GLY A 145 -18.26 -7.10 26.14
CA GLY A 145 -18.65 -7.45 27.51
C GLY A 145 -17.96 -8.62 28.23
N TYR A 146 -16.95 -8.30 29.05
CA TYR A 146 -16.71 -8.93 30.37
C TYR A 146 -15.82 -8.00 31.20
N GLY A 147 -16.35 -7.49 32.31
CA GLY A 147 -15.58 -6.61 33.21
C GLY A 147 -16.37 -6.00 34.34
N GLY A 148 -17.37 -6.70 34.89
CA GLY A 148 -17.88 -6.33 36.21
C GLY A 148 -16.80 -6.62 37.26
N ARG A 149 -16.30 -5.58 37.93
CA ARG A 149 -15.96 -5.58 39.37
C ARG A 149 -15.43 -4.21 39.83
N ARG A 150 -16.10 -3.72 40.89
CA ARG A 150 -15.57 -2.94 42.03
C ARG A 150 -15.10 -1.51 41.78
N GLY A 151 -15.79 -0.58 42.42
CA GLY A 151 -15.27 0.76 42.72
C GLY A 151 -16.31 1.63 43.40
N GLY A 152 -16.76 1.23 44.59
CA GLY A 152 -17.62 2.06 45.44
C GLY A 152 -16.84 3.27 46.00
N TYR A 153 -17.39 4.45 45.77
CA TYR A 153 -17.29 5.64 46.61
C TYR A 153 -18.73 6.15 46.65
N GLY A 154 -19.47 6.01 47.73
CA GLY A 154 -19.15 6.55 49.04
C GLY A 154 -20.23 7.60 49.31
N ASP A 155 -21.27 7.16 50.03
CA ASP A 155 -22.29 7.97 50.68
C ASP A 155 -21.77 9.36 51.09
N ARG A 156 -22.46 10.41 50.64
CA ARG A 156 -22.63 11.64 51.42
C ARG A 156 -24.06 12.16 51.30
N ASP A 157 -24.76 11.90 52.39
CA ASP A 157 -25.53 12.88 53.15
C ASP A 157 -26.79 13.50 52.53
N ARG A 158 -27.90 12.89 52.94
CA ARG A 158 -29.20 13.53 53.12
C ARG A 158 -29.14 14.65 54.17
N ARG A 159 -29.44 15.88 53.77
CA ARG A 159 -30.28 16.90 54.47
C ARG A 159 -30.66 17.92 53.38
N GLY A 160 -31.88 18.30 53.07
CA GLY A 160 -33.15 18.30 53.77
C GLY A 160 -33.80 19.67 53.51
N GLY A 161 -34.99 19.69 52.88
CA GLY A 161 -36.00 20.74 53.08
C GLY A 161 -36.11 21.89 52.07
N GLY A 162 -37.33 22.03 51.52
CA GLY A 162 -37.95 23.29 51.03
C GLY A 162 -37.49 23.77 49.65
N GLY A 163 -38.32 23.97 48.63
CA GLY A 163 -39.66 24.57 48.66
C GLY A 163 -39.59 25.96 48.01
N TYR A 164 -40.45 26.19 47.01
CA TYR A 164 -40.78 27.46 46.34
C TYR A 164 -39.97 27.93 45.11
N ARG A 165 -40.62 27.77 43.95
CA ARG A 165 -40.59 28.67 42.79
C ARG A 165 -41.33 29.97 43.17
N PRO A 166 -40.99 31.13 42.58
CA PRO A 166 -41.76 31.57 41.41
C PRO A 166 -40.94 32.27 40.33
N ARG A 167 -41.59 32.30 39.16
CA ARG A 167 -41.24 33.05 37.96
C ARG A 167 -41.36 34.56 38.22
N TYR A 168 -40.52 35.34 37.55
CA TYR A 168 -40.97 36.35 36.58
C TYR A 168 -40.02 36.28 35.38
#